data_AF-A0AAU5Y6C5-F1
#
_entry.id   AF-A0AAU5Y6C5-F1
#
_cell.length_a   1.000
_cell.length_b   1.000
_cell.length_c   1.000
_cell.angle_alpha   90.00
_cell.angle_beta   90.00
_cell.angle_gamma   90.00
#
_symmetry.space_group_name_H-M   'P 1'
#
loop_
_entity.id
_entity.type
_entity.pdbx_description
1 polymer ?
#
loop_
_entity_poly.entity_id
_entity_poly.type
_entity_poly.pdbx_seq_one_letter_code
_entity_poly.pdbx_strand_id
1 'polypeptide(L)'
;MTAGPALVFSALIPDMHFHSGRGGRVLPLYRDAQAISANVSPGLLDYLSRRLKCAVTGEDLMAYLAAVTAHEGFTRRFVEELKHPGVRIPLTGSQVLWRTAVDLGGEVLWLYTYGERGVNPEAGRPAGVPRMDSERPAVQLGIPDTSDRMPGRIRYDEPTRALHVGDGVIAPVAPAVMAFEVSGMPVVKHWFGYRKRKPDGTHSSPLNDIVATNWTPAMTTELLDLLTRWDAVWPLRPSKTDCWRRSLPAL
;
A
#
# COMPACT_ATOMS: atom_id res chain seq x y z
N MET A 1 2.27 -13.88 12.68
CA MET A 1 1.56 -12.64 12.28
C MET A 1 1.11 -12.84 10.85
N THR A 2 -0.20 -12.78 10.54
CA THR A 2 -0.75 -13.64 9.46
C THR A 2 -1.70 -12.96 8.45
N ALA A 3 -1.58 -11.66 8.19
CA ALA A 3 -2.23 -11.05 7.02
C ALA A 3 -1.55 -9.73 6.62
N GLY A 4 -1.40 -9.50 5.30
CA GLY A 4 -0.88 -8.25 4.73
C GLY A 4 0.54 -8.32 4.15
N PRO A 5 1.03 -7.20 3.59
CA PRO A 5 2.36 -7.11 3.00
C PRO A 5 3.47 -7.13 4.06
N ALA A 6 4.68 -7.54 3.67
CA ALA A 6 5.86 -7.49 4.55
C ALA A 6 6.47 -6.09 4.64
N LEU A 7 6.39 -5.31 3.56
CA LEU A 7 6.83 -3.92 3.50
C LEU A 7 5.70 -3.04 2.98
N VAL A 8 5.64 -1.80 3.46
CA VAL A 8 4.74 -0.76 2.97
C VAL A 8 5.60 0.38 2.43
N PHE A 9 5.22 0.91 1.28
CA PHE A 9 5.95 1.95 0.57
C PHE A 9 5.19 3.28 0.71
N SER A 10 5.93 4.38 0.85
CA SER A 10 5.39 5.71 1.03
C SER A 10 6.35 6.74 0.44
N ALA A 11 5.80 7.77 -0.21
CA ALA A 11 6.54 8.97 -0.58
C ALA A 11 6.64 9.98 0.58
N LEU A 12 5.84 9.78 1.63
CA LEU A 12 5.81 10.60 2.84
C LEU A 12 6.66 9.98 3.95
N ILE A 13 7.10 10.84 4.89
CA ILE A 13 7.83 10.43 6.09
C ILE A 13 6.84 9.72 7.04
N PRO A 14 7.04 8.43 7.36
CA PRO A 14 6.17 7.71 8.29
C PRO A 14 6.35 8.22 9.72
N ASP A 15 5.24 8.39 10.43
CA ASP A 15 5.24 8.66 11.88
C ASP A 15 5.66 7.41 12.68
N MET A 16 6.09 7.59 13.94
CA MET A 16 6.44 6.51 14.87
C MET A 16 5.32 5.46 15.02
N HIS A 17 4.05 5.88 14.93
CA HIS A 17 2.90 5.01 15.08
C HIS A 17 2.40 4.37 13.78
N PHE A 18 3.10 4.57 12.66
CA PHE A 18 2.70 4.07 11.34
C PHE A 18 2.43 2.55 11.30
N HIS A 19 3.15 1.76 12.11
CA HIS A 19 2.91 0.33 12.31
C HIS A 19 2.24 0.04 13.67
N SER A 20 1.18 0.77 14.00
CA SER A 20 0.43 0.64 15.26
C SER A 20 1.31 0.73 16.51
N GLY A 21 2.33 1.60 16.47
CA GLY A 21 3.29 1.79 17.57
C GLY A 21 4.24 0.62 17.84
N ARG A 22 4.31 -0.38 16.96
CA ARG A 22 5.14 -1.59 17.15
C ARG A 22 6.58 -1.45 16.65
N GLY A 23 7.10 -0.22 16.56
CA GLY A 23 8.50 0.01 16.20
C GLY A 23 8.83 -0.34 14.75
N GLY A 24 8.08 0.22 13.80
CA GLY A 24 8.39 0.09 12.37
C GLY A 24 9.76 0.71 12.05
N ARG A 25 10.52 0.07 11.16
CA ARG A 25 11.78 0.62 10.64
C ARG A 25 11.53 1.28 9.30
N VAL A 26 11.92 2.54 9.16
CA VAL A 26 11.94 3.24 7.88
C VAL A 26 13.28 3.01 7.21
N LEU A 27 13.25 2.58 5.95
CA LEU A 27 14.43 2.35 5.11
C LEU A 27 14.32 3.26 3.87
N PRO A 28 14.96 4.45 3.87
CA PRO A 28 14.85 5.37 2.74
C PRO A 28 15.61 4.84 1.52
N LEU A 29 15.10 5.11 0.31
CA LEU A 29 15.76 4.75 -0.95
C LEU A 29 17.07 5.51 -1.15
N TYR A 30 17.13 6.79 -0.77
CA TYR A 30 18.30 7.64 -0.97
C TYR A 30 18.87 8.12 0.35
N ARG A 31 20.18 8.41 0.37
CA ARG A 31 20.90 8.93 1.54
C ARG A 31 21.05 10.45 1.54
N ASP A 32 20.78 11.09 0.41
CA ASP A 32 20.90 12.52 0.23
C ASP A 32 19.58 13.16 -0.21
N ALA A 33 19.48 14.48 0.02
CA ALA A 33 18.29 15.26 -0.29
C ALA A 33 18.04 15.42 -1.80
N GLN A 34 19.10 15.26 -2.60
CA GLN A 34 19.03 15.36 -4.07
C GLN A 34 18.53 14.06 -4.73
N ALA A 35 18.33 12.99 -3.94
CA ALA A 35 17.93 11.67 -4.42
C ALA A 35 18.92 11.07 -5.45
N ILE A 36 20.22 11.27 -5.25
CA ILE A 36 21.27 10.80 -6.16
C ILE A 36 21.88 9.47 -5.68
N SER A 37 22.20 9.38 -4.38
CA SER A 37 22.92 8.26 -3.80
C SER A 37 21.95 7.25 -3.20
N ALA A 38 21.74 6.15 -3.91
CA ALA A 38 20.92 5.04 -3.42
C ALA A 38 21.49 4.47 -2.11
N ASN A 39 20.60 4.22 -1.15
CA ASN A 39 20.88 3.67 0.17
C ASN A 39 21.04 2.14 0.11
N VAL A 40 22.00 1.69 -0.69
CA VAL A 40 22.30 0.28 -0.90
C VAL A 40 23.76 0.00 -0.53
N SER A 41 24.09 -1.26 -0.26
CA SER A 41 25.47 -1.64 0.00
C SER A 41 26.36 -1.29 -1.22
N PRO A 42 27.55 -0.69 -1.02
CA PRO A 42 28.46 -0.38 -2.11
C PRO A 42 28.74 -1.60 -2.99
N GLY A 43 28.69 -1.42 -4.31
CA GLY A 43 28.92 -2.49 -5.29
C GLY A 43 27.77 -3.48 -5.50
N LEU A 44 26.68 -3.40 -4.73
CA LEU A 44 25.53 -4.31 -4.89
C LEU A 44 24.85 -4.16 -6.26
N LEU A 45 24.58 -2.92 -6.71
CA LEU A 45 23.93 -2.68 -7.99
C LEU A 45 24.80 -3.13 -9.17
N ASP A 46 26.12 -2.91 -9.09
CA ASP A 46 27.08 -3.37 -10.09
C ASP A 46 27.17 -4.91 -10.14
N TYR A 47 27.13 -5.55 -8.97
CA TYR A 47 27.08 -7.00 -8.88
C TYR A 47 25.81 -7.55 -9.54
N LEU A 48 24.64 -6.98 -9.20
CA LEU A 48 23.35 -7.39 -9.79
C LEU A 48 23.33 -7.15 -11.29
N SER A 49 23.81 -6.00 -11.75
CA SER A 49 23.86 -5.65 -13.17
C SER A 49 24.67 -6.67 -13.97
N ARG A 50 25.85 -7.08 -13.46
CA ARG A 50 26.68 -8.13 -14.08
C ARG A 50 26.01 -9.50 -14.05
N ARG A 51 25.38 -9.86 -12.93
CA ARG A 51 24.74 -11.17 -12.76
C ARG A 51 23.51 -11.33 -13.66
N LEU A 52 22.70 -10.27 -13.77
CA LEU A 52 21.46 -10.24 -14.53
C LEU A 52 21.66 -9.81 -16.00
N LYS A 53 22.86 -9.32 -16.35
CA LYS A 53 23.18 -8.82 -17.69
C LYS A 53 22.23 -7.71 -18.18
N CYS A 54 21.85 -6.82 -17.27
CA CYS A 54 21.12 -5.58 -17.55
C CYS A 54 21.57 -4.48 -16.61
N ALA A 55 21.28 -3.22 -16.93
CA ALA A 55 21.40 -2.14 -15.96
C ALA A 55 20.44 -2.39 -14.79
N VAL A 56 20.89 -2.09 -13.57
CA VAL A 56 20.09 -2.15 -12.35
C VAL A 56 20.29 -0.86 -11.57
N THR A 57 19.22 -0.08 -11.43
CA THR A 57 19.23 1.15 -10.62
C THR A 57 18.73 0.91 -9.19
N GLY A 58 18.82 1.95 -8.36
CA GLY A 58 18.18 1.94 -7.03
C GLY A 58 16.66 1.82 -7.13
N GLU A 59 16.03 2.49 -8.11
CA GLU A 59 14.59 2.35 -8.35
C GLU A 59 14.22 0.94 -8.81
N ASP A 60 15.02 0.30 -9.67
CA ASP A 60 14.78 -1.08 -10.11
C ASP A 60 14.80 -2.03 -8.91
N LEU A 61 15.79 -1.89 -8.03
CA LEU A 61 15.84 -2.68 -6.81
C LEU A 61 14.60 -2.43 -5.94
N MET A 62 14.21 -1.17 -5.73
CA MET A 62 13.03 -0.82 -4.94
C MET A 62 11.73 -1.41 -5.53
N ALA A 63 11.59 -1.36 -6.85
CA ALA A 63 10.48 -1.98 -7.57
C ALA A 63 10.49 -3.49 -7.36
N TYR A 64 11.64 -4.15 -7.55
CA TYR A 64 11.77 -5.58 -7.25
C TYR A 64 11.36 -5.92 -5.80
N LEU A 65 11.79 -5.12 -4.82
CA LEU A 65 11.37 -5.31 -3.42
C LEU A 65 9.84 -5.19 -3.27
N ALA A 66 9.23 -4.18 -3.90
CA ALA A 66 7.79 -3.98 -3.88
C ALA A 66 7.03 -5.17 -4.48
N ALA A 67 7.45 -5.67 -5.64
CA ALA A 67 6.84 -6.85 -6.25
C ALA A 67 6.92 -8.10 -5.37
N VAL A 68 8.01 -8.28 -4.64
CA VAL A 68 8.20 -9.45 -3.76
C VAL A 68 7.44 -9.31 -2.45
N THR A 69 7.29 -8.10 -1.91
CA THR A 69 6.88 -7.91 -0.50
C THR A 69 5.54 -7.23 -0.28
N ALA A 70 4.97 -6.58 -1.30
CA ALA A 70 3.71 -5.84 -1.19
C ALA A 70 2.45 -6.73 -1.24
N HIS A 71 2.61 -8.06 -1.19
CA HIS A 71 1.52 -9.03 -1.17
C HIS A 71 1.66 -10.03 -0.02
N GLU A 72 0.54 -10.64 0.36
CA GLU A 72 0.47 -11.62 1.47
C GLU A 72 1.18 -12.96 1.18
N GLY A 73 1.48 -13.23 -0.09
CA GLY A 73 2.16 -14.48 -0.49
C GLY A 73 3.54 -14.60 0.14
N PHE A 74 4.27 -13.48 0.28
CA PHE A 74 5.57 -13.46 0.94
C PHE A 74 5.45 -13.72 2.45
N THR A 75 4.56 -13.01 3.13
CA THR A 75 4.36 -13.16 4.59
C THR A 75 3.83 -14.54 4.96
N ARG A 76 3.01 -15.15 4.10
CA ARG A 76 2.59 -16.55 4.24
C ARG A 76 3.73 -17.53 4.03
N ARG A 77 4.57 -17.31 3.02
CA ARG A 77 5.68 -18.23 2.67
C ARG A 77 6.79 -18.24 3.71
N PHE A 78 7.08 -17.09 4.31
CA PHE A 78 8.19 -16.87 5.24
C PHE A 78 7.71 -16.58 6.68
N VAL A 79 6.55 -17.13 7.07
CA VAL A 79 5.91 -16.82 8.35
C VAL A 79 6.79 -17.15 9.57
N GLU A 80 7.62 -18.19 9.47
CA GLU A 80 8.53 -18.62 10.54
C GLU A 80 9.78 -17.74 10.58
N GLU A 81 10.36 -17.43 9.42
CA GLU A 81 11.54 -16.58 9.28
C GLU A 81 11.25 -15.14 9.72
N LEU A 82 10.03 -14.65 9.45
CA LEU A 82 9.57 -13.32 9.86
C LEU A 82 9.34 -13.19 11.37
N LYS A 83 9.36 -14.28 12.15
CA LYS A 83 9.39 -14.20 13.63
C LYS A 83 10.73 -13.65 14.12
N HIS A 84 11.80 -13.83 13.34
CA HIS A 84 13.11 -13.30 13.66
C HIS A 84 13.26 -11.88 13.09
N PRO A 85 13.90 -10.95 13.82
CA PRO A 85 14.06 -9.58 13.35
C PRO A 85 14.79 -9.49 12.00
N GLY A 86 14.17 -8.77 11.05
CA GLY A 86 14.76 -8.42 9.77
C GLY A 86 14.14 -9.18 8.60
N VAL A 87 13.55 -8.44 7.65
CA VAL A 87 13.01 -9.01 6.41
C VAL A 87 14.18 -9.39 5.50
N ARG A 88 14.27 -10.68 5.13
CA ARG A 88 15.24 -11.19 4.16
C ARG A 88 14.55 -11.41 2.83
N ILE A 89 15.10 -10.82 1.77
CA ILE A 89 14.44 -10.81 0.47
C ILE A 89 15.26 -11.63 -0.52
N PRO A 90 14.70 -12.68 -1.13
CA PRO A 90 15.40 -13.47 -2.12
C PRO A 90 15.59 -12.67 -3.41
N LEU A 91 16.79 -12.72 -3.97
CA LEU A 91 17.13 -12.09 -5.25
C LEU A 91 17.19 -13.16 -6.34
N THR A 92 16.43 -12.96 -7.41
CA THR A 92 16.43 -13.85 -8.56
C THR A 92 17.75 -13.76 -9.34
N GLY A 93 18.22 -14.90 -9.85
CA GLY A 93 19.31 -14.93 -10.84
C GLY A 93 18.83 -14.85 -12.29
N SER A 94 17.50 -14.87 -12.53
CA SER A 94 16.92 -14.83 -13.86
C SER A 94 16.62 -13.39 -14.29
N GLN A 95 17.22 -12.98 -15.41
CA GLN A 95 16.98 -11.66 -16.00
C GLN A 95 15.50 -11.44 -16.37
N VAL A 96 14.82 -12.49 -16.86
CA VAL A 96 13.41 -12.41 -17.24
C VAL A 96 12.55 -12.16 -16.00
N LEU A 97 12.74 -12.96 -14.95
CA LEU A 97 11.99 -12.79 -13.70
C LEU A 97 12.28 -11.44 -13.03
N TRP A 98 13.53 -10.97 -13.11
CA TRP A 98 13.91 -9.65 -12.62
C TRP A 98 13.09 -8.55 -13.30
N ARG A 99 13.09 -8.51 -14.63
CA ARG A 99 12.35 -7.49 -15.40
C ARG A 99 10.86 -7.53 -15.10
N THR A 100 10.25 -8.72 -15.09
CA THR A 100 8.84 -8.87 -14.73
C THR A 100 8.55 -8.34 -13.32
N ALA A 101 9.41 -8.63 -12.35
CA ALA A 101 9.26 -8.13 -10.99
C ALA A 101 9.48 -6.60 -10.90
N VAL A 102 10.42 -6.03 -11.65
CA VAL A 102 10.60 -4.57 -11.72
C VAL A 102 9.39 -3.88 -12.31
N ASP A 103 8.81 -4.41 -13.39
CA ASP A 103 7.62 -3.83 -14.02
C ASP A 103 6.42 -3.85 -13.07
N LEU A 104 6.11 -5.01 -12.50
CA LEU A 104 5.05 -5.18 -11.51
C LEU A 104 5.27 -4.30 -10.28
N GLY A 105 6.50 -4.28 -9.79
CA GLY A 105 6.91 -3.53 -8.62
C GLY A 105 6.81 -2.02 -8.83
N GLY A 106 7.11 -1.56 -10.05
CA GLY A 106 6.94 -0.18 -10.44
C GLY A 106 5.48 0.25 -10.40
N GLU A 107 4.54 -0.62 -10.79
CA GLU A 107 3.10 -0.38 -10.65
C GLU A 107 2.67 -0.34 -9.19
N VAL A 108 3.15 -1.27 -8.37
CA VAL A 108 2.93 -1.25 -6.92
C VAL A 108 3.42 0.06 -6.30
N LEU A 109 4.66 0.49 -6.61
CA LEU A 109 5.20 1.75 -6.10
C LEU A 109 4.38 2.94 -6.57
N TRP A 110 3.98 2.97 -7.83
CA TRP A 110 3.12 4.01 -8.39
C TRP A 110 1.79 4.13 -7.66
N LEU A 111 1.14 3.00 -7.39
CA LEU A 111 -0.10 2.95 -6.61
C LEU A 111 0.11 3.36 -5.15
N TYR A 112 1.14 2.83 -4.47
CA TYR A 112 1.38 3.13 -3.05
C TYR A 112 1.79 4.59 -2.80
N THR A 113 2.42 5.22 -3.78
CA THR A 113 2.91 6.60 -3.69
C THR A 113 2.01 7.61 -4.40
N TYR A 114 0.83 7.20 -4.87
CA TYR A 114 -0.09 8.06 -5.62
C TYR A 114 0.56 8.77 -6.82
N GLY A 115 1.45 8.06 -7.52
CA GLY A 115 2.11 8.56 -8.72
C GLY A 115 3.31 9.47 -8.49
N GLU A 116 3.75 9.66 -7.24
CA GLU A 116 5.01 10.37 -6.94
C GLU A 116 6.25 9.55 -7.35
N ARG A 117 6.14 8.21 -7.37
CA ARG A 117 7.20 7.28 -7.80
C ARG A 117 6.65 6.25 -8.78
N GLY A 118 7.52 5.57 -9.52
CA GLY A 118 7.09 4.52 -10.46
C GLY A 118 6.33 5.03 -11.68
N VAL A 119 6.45 6.31 -12.02
CA VAL A 119 5.88 6.89 -13.25
C VAL A 119 6.54 6.27 -14.48
N ASN A 120 5.70 5.71 -15.36
CA ASN A 120 6.08 5.19 -16.66
C ASN A 120 4.84 5.24 -17.59
N PRO A 121 4.66 6.33 -18.36
CA PRO A 121 3.51 6.47 -19.25
C PRO A 121 3.37 5.37 -20.30
N GLU A 122 4.50 4.84 -20.81
CA GLU A 122 4.50 3.76 -21.80
C GLU A 122 3.95 2.45 -21.23
N ALA A 123 4.06 2.27 -19.91
CA ALA A 123 3.51 1.14 -19.17
C ALA A 123 2.17 1.46 -18.49
N GLY A 124 1.46 2.52 -18.91
CA GLY A 124 0.15 2.89 -18.36
C GLY A 124 0.19 3.54 -16.97
N ARG A 125 1.36 4.05 -16.55
CA ARG A 125 1.58 4.70 -15.23
C ARG A 125 1.90 6.19 -15.41
N PRO A 126 0.94 7.04 -15.79
CA PRO A 126 1.18 8.46 -15.99
C PRO A 126 1.55 9.18 -14.68
N ALA A 127 2.11 10.39 -14.78
CA ALA A 127 2.35 11.22 -13.61
C ALA A 127 1.04 11.66 -12.96
N GLY A 128 1.05 11.77 -11.63
CA GLY A 128 -0.11 12.18 -10.83
C GLY A 128 -0.93 11.01 -10.26
N VAL A 129 -1.99 11.36 -9.53
CA VAL A 129 -2.80 10.38 -8.77
C VAL A 129 -3.34 9.29 -9.71
N PRO A 130 -3.06 8.00 -9.45
CA PRO A 130 -3.58 6.88 -10.22
C PRO A 130 -5.09 6.96 -10.41
N ARG A 131 -5.53 6.90 -11.66
CA ARG A 131 -6.94 6.79 -12.01
C ARG A 131 -7.16 5.45 -12.69
N MET A 132 -8.01 4.61 -12.11
CA MET A 132 -8.40 3.34 -12.73
C MET A 132 -9.36 3.60 -13.88
N ASP A 133 -9.14 2.91 -15.01
CA ASP A 133 -9.98 3.00 -16.22
C ASP A 133 -11.27 2.14 -16.14
N SER A 134 -11.43 1.33 -15.08
CA SER A 134 -12.55 0.37 -14.89
C SER A 134 -13.50 0.77 -13.74
N GLU A 135 -14.47 -0.10 -13.37
CA GLU A 135 -15.41 0.06 -12.24
C GLU A 135 -14.69 0.51 -10.97
N ARG A 136 -14.59 1.83 -10.75
CA ARG A 136 -13.94 2.41 -9.59
C ARG A 136 -14.96 2.76 -8.51
N PRO A 137 -14.57 2.74 -7.24
CA PRO A 137 -15.38 3.30 -6.17
C PRO A 137 -15.82 4.74 -6.52
N ALA A 138 -17.12 4.98 -6.55
CA ALA A 138 -17.70 6.28 -6.81
C ALA A 138 -18.79 6.59 -5.79
N VAL A 139 -18.97 7.87 -5.50
CA VAL A 139 -20.04 8.34 -4.61
C VAL A 139 -21.38 8.15 -5.32
N GLN A 140 -22.17 7.19 -4.83
CA GLN A 140 -23.55 6.95 -5.28
C GLN A 140 -24.53 7.83 -4.53
N LEU A 141 -24.24 8.09 -3.25
CA LEU A 141 -24.99 9.02 -2.41
C LEU A 141 -24.00 9.85 -1.60
N GLY A 142 -24.15 11.18 -1.66
CA GLY A 142 -23.27 12.12 -0.98
C GLY A 142 -23.18 11.87 0.52
N ILE A 143 -21.96 11.90 1.05
CA ILE A 143 -21.73 11.85 2.50
C ILE A 143 -22.07 13.23 3.06
N PRO A 144 -23.01 13.35 4.03
CA PRO A 144 -23.40 14.65 4.57
C PRO A 144 -22.21 15.42 5.16
N ASP A 145 -22.11 16.70 4.80
CA ASP A 145 -21.07 17.63 5.25
C ASP A 145 -21.52 18.52 6.42
N THR A 146 -22.72 18.30 6.95
CA THR A 146 -23.25 19.01 8.11
C THR A 146 -22.80 18.34 9.42
N SER A 147 -22.61 19.14 10.47
CA SER A 147 -22.08 18.67 11.76
C SER A 147 -23.03 17.69 12.47
N ASP A 148 -24.34 17.91 12.37
CA ASP A 148 -25.38 17.06 12.96
C ASP A 148 -25.46 15.68 12.29
N ARG A 149 -25.08 15.60 11.00
CA ARG A 149 -25.09 14.37 10.20
C ARG A 149 -23.69 13.79 9.94
N MET A 150 -22.68 14.25 10.69
CA MET A 150 -21.33 13.73 10.59
C MET A 150 -21.32 12.20 10.77
N PRO A 151 -20.67 11.43 9.87
CA PRO A 151 -20.68 9.97 9.93
C PRO A 151 -20.17 9.43 11.27
N GLY A 152 -20.99 8.63 11.94
CA GLY A 152 -20.61 7.94 13.19
C GLY A 152 -20.14 6.50 12.99
N ARG A 153 -20.43 5.89 11.84
CA ARG A 153 -20.12 4.49 11.53
C ARG A 153 -19.98 4.28 10.02
N ILE A 154 -19.29 3.21 9.64
CA ILE A 154 -19.33 2.63 8.30
C ILE A 154 -20.00 1.25 8.33
N ARG A 155 -20.67 0.89 7.24
CA ARG A 155 -21.26 -0.44 7.04
C ARG A 155 -20.95 -0.90 5.62
N TYR A 156 -20.46 -2.11 5.45
CA TYR A 156 -20.26 -2.71 4.14
C TYR A 156 -21.39 -3.69 3.85
N ASP A 157 -21.96 -3.60 2.65
CA ASP A 157 -22.96 -4.51 2.11
C ASP A 157 -22.32 -5.30 0.96
N GLU A 158 -21.96 -6.56 1.22
CA GLU A 158 -21.23 -7.41 0.30
C GLU A 158 -22.02 -7.78 -0.96
N PRO A 159 -23.31 -8.17 -0.89
CA PRO A 159 -24.17 -8.37 -2.07
C PRO A 159 -24.20 -7.20 -3.04
N THR A 160 -24.26 -5.97 -2.54
CA THR A 160 -24.33 -4.76 -3.38
C THR A 160 -22.96 -4.13 -3.63
N ARG A 161 -21.89 -4.69 -3.04
CA ARG A 161 -20.53 -4.12 -3.03
C ARG A 161 -20.52 -2.64 -2.60
N ALA A 162 -21.40 -2.27 -1.66
CA ALA A 162 -21.62 -0.88 -1.26
C ALA A 162 -21.03 -0.59 0.12
N LEU A 163 -20.22 0.47 0.21
CA LEU A 163 -19.74 1.03 1.46
C LEU A 163 -20.63 2.20 1.87
N HIS A 164 -21.38 2.02 2.95
CA HIS A 164 -22.14 3.08 3.61
C HIS A 164 -21.25 3.84 4.58
N VAL A 165 -21.22 5.17 4.46
CA VAL A 165 -20.48 6.09 5.33
C VAL A 165 -21.48 7.06 5.94
N GLY A 166 -21.96 6.74 7.15
CA GLY A 166 -23.15 7.41 7.69
C GLY A 166 -24.34 7.22 6.74
N ASP A 167 -24.85 8.33 6.22
CA ASP A 167 -25.96 8.36 5.26
C ASP A 167 -25.49 8.39 3.79
N GLY A 168 -24.18 8.47 3.54
CA GLY A 168 -23.60 8.40 2.20
C GLY A 168 -23.32 6.96 1.75
N VAL A 169 -23.12 6.78 0.44
CA VAL A 169 -22.85 5.49 -0.18
C VAL A 169 -21.76 5.62 -1.24
N ILE A 170 -20.77 4.74 -1.18
CA ILE A 170 -19.73 4.57 -2.20
C ILE A 170 -19.82 3.15 -2.77
N ALA A 171 -19.88 3.02 -4.09
CA ALA A 171 -19.91 1.74 -4.77
C ALA A 171 -19.38 1.85 -6.21
N PRO A 172 -18.86 0.74 -6.80
CA PRO A 172 -18.59 -0.54 -6.15
C PRO A 172 -17.29 -0.50 -5.31
N VAL A 173 -17.25 -1.29 -4.24
CA VAL A 173 -16.04 -1.52 -3.43
C VAL A 173 -15.86 -3.03 -3.30
N ALA A 174 -14.71 -3.56 -3.73
CA ALA A 174 -14.49 -5.00 -3.67
C ALA A 174 -14.40 -5.50 -2.20
N PRO A 175 -14.89 -6.72 -1.88
CA PRO A 175 -14.79 -7.28 -0.53
C PRO A 175 -13.33 -7.37 -0.05
N ALA A 176 -12.42 -7.62 -0.99
CA ALA A 176 -10.99 -7.69 -0.75
C ALA A 176 -10.37 -6.37 -0.25
N VAL A 177 -10.88 -5.21 -0.69
CA VAL A 177 -10.45 -3.90 -0.20
C VAL A 177 -10.90 -3.69 1.24
N MET A 178 -12.13 -4.11 1.56
CA MET A 178 -12.65 -4.04 2.93
C MET A 178 -11.93 -4.98 3.90
N ALA A 179 -11.44 -6.12 3.40
CA ALA A 179 -10.66 -7.10 4.14
C ALA A 179 -9.14 -6.78 4.16
N PHE A 180 -8.70 -5.69 3.52
CA PHE A 180 -7.28 -5.36 3.47
C PHE A 180 -6.75 -4.94 4.84
N GLU A 181 -5.70 -5.63 5.28
CA GLU A 181 -5.05 -5.41 6.57
C GLU A 181 -3.54 -5.23 6.43
N VAL A 182 -2.98 -4.37 7.27
CA VAL A 182 -1.53 -4.23 7.45
C VAL A 182 -1.23 -4.58 8.90
N SER A 183 -0.46 -5.66 9.12
CA SER A 183 -0.11 -6.11 10.47
C SER A 183 -1.33 -6.40 11.38
N GLY A 184 -2.44 -6.87 10.78
CA GLY A 184 -3.71 -7.15 11.47
C GLY A 184 -4.59 -5.91 11.72
N MET A 185 -4.22 -4.76 11.17
CA MET A 185 -5.00 -3.52 11.26
C MET A 185 -5.85 -3.35 9.98
N PRO A 186 -7.20 -3.38 10.08
CA PRO A 186 -8.08 -3.17 8.94
C PRO A 186 -8.02 -1.71 8.48
N VAL A 187 -7.43 -1.47 7.31
CA VAL A 187 -7.01 -0.13 6.89
C VAL A 187 -8.18 0.83 6.73
N VAL A 188 -9.24 0.43 6.02
CA VAL A 188 -10.43 1.30 5.80
C VAL A 188 -11.12 1.63 7.12
N LYS A 189 -11.28 0.63 8.00
CA LYS A 189 -11.90 0.81 9.32
C LYS A 189 -11.07 1.74 10.21
N HIS A 190 -9.75 1.54 10.23
CA HIS A 190 -8.84 2.35 11.04
C HIS A 190 -8.77 3.80 10.54
N TRP A 191 -8.70 4.01 9.22
CA TRP A 191 -8.72 5.34 8.61
C TRP A 191 -10.01 6.11 8.95
N PHE A 192 -11.17 5.44 8.86
CA PHE A 192 -12.45 6.03 9.24
C PHE A 192 -12.57 6.28 10.75
N GLY A 193 -11.98 5.41 11.57
CA GLY A 193 -12.02 5.50 13.03
C GLY A 193 -11.59 6.86 13.58
N TYR A 194 -10.54 7.47 13.02
CA TYR A 194 -10.07 8.80 13.44
C TYR A 194 -10.89 9.99 12.88
N ARG A 195 -11.76 9.74 11.90
CA ARG A 195 -12.49 10.79 11.15
C ARG A 195 -14.00 10.75 11.38
N LYS A 196 -14.49 9.82 12.20
CA LYS A 196 -15.92 9.72 12.54
C LYS A 196 -16.29 10.71 13.64
N ARG A 197 -17.58 11.00 13.79
CA ARG A 197 -18.14 11.96 14.76
C ARG A 197 -17.62 11.82 16.20
N LYS A 198 -17.32 10.59 16.63
CA LYS A 198 -16.64 10.30 17.90
C LYS A 198 -15.39 9.49 17.57
N PRO A 199 -14.23 10.14 17.35
CA PRO A 199 -13.02 9.46 16.91
C PRO A 199 -12.59 8.34 17.86
N ASP A 200 -12.01 7.28 17.29
CA ASP A 200 -11.36 6.23 18.06
C ASP A 200 -10.04 6.76 18.66
N GLY A 201 -9.74 6.37 19.89
CA GLY A 201 -8.51 6.79 20.56
C GLY A 201 -8.68 6.91 22.07
N THR A 202 -7.56 7.02 22.78
CA THR A 202 -7.57 7.32 24.21
C THR A 202 -7.60 8.83 24.41
N HIS A 203 -8.49 9.30 25.27
CA HIS A 203 -8.55 10.72 25.62
C HIS A 203 -7.56 10.98 26.76
N SER A 204 -6.36 11.46 26.42
CA SER A 204 -5.29 11.69 27.40
C SER A 204 -4.97 13.17 27.61
N SER A 205 -5.49 14.07 26.78
CA SER A 205 -5.26 15.51 26.87
C SER A 205 -6.38 16.32 26.19
N PRO A 206 -6.52 17.62 26.50
CA PRO A 206 -7.46 18.51 25.79
C PRO A 206 -7.20 18.63 24.28
N LEU A 207 -6.01 18.27 23.80
CA LEU A 207 -5.74 18.23 22.35
C LEU A 207 -6.57 17.16 21.64
N ASN A 208 -7.03 16.13 22.37
CA ASN A 208 -7.89 15.08 21.81
C ASN A 208 -9.31 15.61 21.49
N ASP A 209 -9.70 16.77 22.01
CA ASP A 209 -10.97 17.45 21.68
C ASP A 209 -10.87 18.23 20.36
N ILE A 210 -9.66 18.45 19.83
CA ILE A 210 -9.44 19.12 18.54
C ILE A 210 -9.63 18.09 17.43
N VAL A 211 -10.88 17.88 17.06
CA VAL A 211 -11.29 16.91 16.04
C VAL A 211 -12.10 17.57 14.94
N ALA A 212 -12.21 16.90 13.79
CA ALA A 212 -13.12 17.34 12.74
C ALA A 212 -14.56 17.36 13.26
N THR A 213 -15.26 18.47 13.04
CA THR A 213 -16.66 18.66 13.46
C THR A 213 -17.66 18.37 12.35
N ASN A 214 -17.18 18.27 11.11
CA ASN A 214 -17.96 17.95 9.93
C ASN A 214 -17.16 17.08 8.95
N TRP A 215 -17.86 16.33 8.11
CA TRP A 215 -17.23 15.61 7.01
C TRP A 215 -16.87 16.59 5.90
N THR A 216 -15.64 16.57 5.42
CA THR A 216 -15.18 17.51 4.38
C THR A 216 -15.14 16.84 3.01
N PRO A 217 -15.25 17.60 1.90
CA PRO A 217 -15.02 17.07 0.56
C PRO A 217 -13.64 16.41 0.42
N ALA A 218 -12.61 16.94 1.10
CA ALA A 218 -11.27 16.36 1.12
C ALA A 218 -11.27 14.95 1.73
N MET A 219 -12.03 14.70 2.79
CA MET A 219 -12.16 13.35 3.36
C MET A 219 -12.83 12.36 2.40
N THR A 220 -13.80 12.81 1.61
CA THR A 220 -14.38 11.99 0.54
C THR A 220 -13.33 11.64 -0.51
N THR A 221 -12.55 12.63 -0.97
CA THR A 221 -11.46 12.39 -1.93
C THR A 221 -10.42 11.42 -1.37
N GLU A 222 -9.94 11.64 -0.13
CA GLU A 222 -9.00 10.74 0.55
C GLU A 222 -9.54 9.29 0.65
N LEU A 223 -10.83 9.13 0.94
CA LEU A 223 -11.45 7.81 1.02
C LEU A 223 -11.52 7.15 -0.36
N LEU A 224 -11.91 7.88 -1.41
CA LEU A 224 -11.94 7.35 -2.78
C LEU A 224 -10.54 6.95 -3.25
N ASP A 225 -9.52 7.76 -2.95
CA ASP A 225 -8.12 7.47 -3.27
C ASP A 225 -7.62 6.23 -2.52
N LEU A 226 -7.99 6.09 -1.24
CA LEU A 226 -7.69 4.90 -0.44
C LEU A 226 -8.31 3.64 -1.05
N LEU A 227 -9.60 3.68 -1.39
CA LEU A 227 -10.32 2.52 -1.93
C LEU A 227 -9.80 2.14 -3.32
N THR A 228 -9.63 3.13 -4.21
CA THR A 228 -9.15 2.94 -5.59
C THR A 228 -7.77 2.30 -5.61
N ARG A 229 -6.85 2.77 -4.75
CA ARG A 229 -5.51 2.18 -4.62
C ARG A 229 -5.55 0.70 -4.27
N TRP A 230 -6.38 0.29 -3.31
CA TRP A 230 -6.43 -1.11 -2.91
C TRP A 230 -7.13 -2.00 -3.93
N ASP A 231 -8.16 -1.48 -4.61
CA ASP A 231 -8.78 -2.16 -5.75
C ASP A 231 -7.76 -2.39 -6.87
N ALA A 232 -6.85 -1.43 -7.11
CA ALA A 232 -5.80 -1.54 -8.11
C ALA A 232 -4.67 -2.50 -7.71
N VAL A 233 -4.26 -2.50 -6.43
CA VAL A 233 -3.19 -3.38 -5.93
C VAL A 233 -3.65 -4.84 -5.82
N TRP A 234 -4.94 -5.08 -5.62
CA TRP A 234 -5.45 -6.43 -5.38
C TRP A 234 -5.19 -7.43 -6.53
N PRO A 235 -5.48 -7.11 -7.81
CA PRO A 235 -5.20 -7.97 -8.95
C PRO A 235 -3.71 -8.26 -9.17
N LEU A 236 -2.83 -7.34 -8.75
CA LEU A 236 -1.37 -7.46 -8.92
C LEU A 236 -0.73 -8.51 -8.00
N ARG A 237 -1.52 -9.08 -7.09
CA ARG A 237 -1.07 -10.19 -6.26
C ARG A 237 -0.85 -11.41 -7.15
N PRO A 238 0.29 -12.11 -7.01
CA PRO A 238 0.48 -13.36 -7.73
C PRO A 238 -0.69 -14.30 -7.42
N SER A 239 -1.35 -14.80 -8.48
CA SER A 239 -2.32 -15.88 -8.33
C SER A 239 -1.66 -17.05 -7.60
N LYS A 240 -2.44 -17.84 -6.87
CA LYS A 240 -1.95 -18.96 -6.04
C LYS A 240 -1.07 -19.99 -6.80
N THR A 241 -0.93 -19.87 -8.13
CA THR A 241 -0.40 -20.93 -8.98
C THR A 241 1.05 -20.73 -9.48
N ASP A 242 1.48 -19.74 -10.27
CA ASP A 242 2.59 -20.09 -11.20
C ASP A 242 3.92 -19.31 -11.28
N CYS A 243 4.12 -18.15 -10.66
CA CYS A 243 5.39 -17.43 -10.89
C CYS A 243 6.45 -17.65 -9.80
N TRP A 244 6.05 -17.88 -8.54
CA TRP A 244 6.98 -17.88 -7.40
C TRP A 244 7.44 -19.27 -6.95
N ARG A 245 6.75 -20.36 -7.33
CA ARG A 245 7.18 -21.73 -7.00
C ARG A 245 8.45 -22.16 -7.71
N ARG A 246 8.76 -21.58 -8.88
CA ARG A 246 9.92 -21.96 -9.70
C ARG A 246 11.21 -21.19 -9.39
N SER A 247 11.14 -20.09 -8.63
CA SER A 247 12.26 -19.16 -8.42
C SER A 247 13.10 -19.42 -7.18
N LEU A 248 12.71 -20.38 -6.34
CA LEU A 248 13.41 -20.71 -5.10
C LEU A 248 13.68 -22.22 -5.07
N PRO A 249 14.84 -22.70 -5.54
CA PRO A 249 15.36 -23.97 -5.04
C PRO A 249 15.44 -23.85 -3.52
N ALA A 250 15.07 -24.92 -2.82
CA ALA A 250 15.17 -25.02 -1.37
C ALA A 250 16.50 -24.42 -0.87
N LEU A 251 16.39 -23.44 0.03
CA LEU A 251 17.44 -23.18 1.00
C LEU A 251 17.41 -24.30 2.03
#